data_AF-A0A1M7Z7H8-F1
#
_entry.id   AF-A0A1M7Z7H8-F1
#
_cell.length_a   1.000
_cell.length_b   1.000
_cell.length_c   1.000
_cell.angle_alpha   90.00
_cell.angle_beta   90.00
_cell.angle_gamma   90.00
#
_symmetry.space_group_name_H-M   'P 1'
#
loop_
_entity.id
_entity.type
_entity.pdbx_description
1 polymer ?
#
loop_
_entity_poly.entity_id
_entity_poly.type
_entity_poly.pdbx_seq_one_letter_code
_entity_poly.pdbx_strand_id
1 'polypeptide(L)'
;MKFSNPFSKKVTKHFLIGSEVVFNGDSQSYNFLRTQAVEKLFAKEDNDGLELVFKDGLLIEKHQWMYGERDPLELSDEEKSFQLKEEVLPNDIFAIKLSQSKSESFLGGTEEKEFNLPKFSKKPSFQYLGKLSNKTHGFKWLPFDLNLTIPLYGYFDQLFLDYSDKNNPRVVNESEYLNSDNDDKYVNSSSQVIFEKTYISTEKLNEHRELEWENGIIGIPKWIQYPAIPTCPKTGEMMKFICQFSYQINVPVFESDLDFNSDSIDKSYYEKMNFGSDGDLFIFMNPNTKIVCYIIQHT
;
A
#
# COMPACT_ATOMS: atom_id res chain seq x y z
N MET A 1 -27.83 -1.93 46.37
CA MET A 1 -26.89 -1.11 45.56
C MET A 1 -25.74 -2.01 45.12
N LYS A 2 -25.60 -2.26 43.80
CA LYS A 2 -24.40 -2.91 43.26
C LYS A 2 -23.30 -1.85 43.21
N PHE A 3 -22.28 -1.99 44.04
CA PHE A 3 -21.05 -1.20 43.89
C PHE A 3 -20.32 -1.72 42.65
N SER A 4 -20.40 -0.99 41.54
CA SER A 4 -19.47 -1.19 40.43
C SER A 4 -18.08 -0.77 40.91
N ASN A 5 -17.16 -1.72 40.95
CA ASN A 5 -15.76 -1.49 41.33
C ASN A 5 -15.12 -0.51 40.32
N PRO A 6 -14.70 0.71 40.73
CA PRO A 6 -14.11 1.70 39.82
C PRO A 6 -12.67 1.36 39.39
N PHE A 7 -12.12 0.22 39.83
CA PHE A 7 -10.73 -0.18 39.59
C PHE A 7 -10.57 -1.48 38.78
N SER A 8 -11.53 -1.89 37.96
CA SER A 8 -11.25 -2.94 36.97
C SER A 8 -10.30 -2.36 35.93
N LYS A 9 -8.98 -2.56 36.15
CA LYS A 9 -7.92 -2.18 35.21
C LYS A 9 -8.29 -2.67 33.82
N LYS A 10 -8.38 -1.75 32.85
CA LYS A 10 -8.86 -2.09 31.51
C LYS A 10 -7.72 -2.80 30.79
N VAL A 11 -7.88 -4.11 30.60
CA VAL A 11 -6.99 -4.89 29.73
C VAL A 11 -7.55 -4.84 28.32
N THR A 12 -6.74 -4.42 27.36
CA THR A 12 -7.09 -4.42 25.94
C THR A 12 -6.09 -5.28 25.16
N LYS A 13 -6.54 -5.79 24.02
CA LYS A 13 -5.73 -6.60 23.11
C LYS A 13 -5.85 -6.02 21.72
N HIS A 14 -4.71 -5.88 21.05
CA HIS A 14 -4.63 -5.46 19.66
C HIS A 14 -3.90 -6.54 18.87
N PHE A 15 -4.37 -6.78 17.65
CA PHE A 15 -3.87 -7.81 16.77
C PHE A 15 -3.34 -7.15 15.51
N LEU A 16 -2.12 -7.50 15.10
CA LEU A 16 -1.44 -6.93 13.94
C LEU A 16 -0.98 -8.04 12.98
N ILE A 17 -0.68 -7.65 11.74
CA ILE A 17 0.12 -8.43 10.79
C ILE A 17 1.49 -7.78 10.66
N GLY A 18 2.56 -8.59 10.72
CA GLY A 18 3.94 -8.13 10.75
C GLY A 18 4.48 -7.98 12.18
N SER A 19 5.76 -8.32 12.36
CA SER A 19 6.49 -8.22 13.63
C SER A 19 7.78 -7.38 13.58
N GLU A 20 8.00 -6.61 12.52
CA GLU A 20 9.28 -5.97 12.21
C GLU A 20 9.59 -4.74 13.09
N VAL A 21 8.59 -4.13 13.72
CA VAL A 21 8.73 -2.85 14.43
C VAL A 21 8.84 -3.03 15.94
N VAL A 22 9.80 -2.34 16.55
CA VAL A 22 9.93 -2.22 18.01
C VAL A 22 8.96 -1.17 18.52
N PHE A 23 8.13 -1.52 19.51
CA PHE A 23 7.17 -0.59 20.11
C PHE A 23 7.84 0.33 21.14
N ASN A 24 8.65 1.29 20.69
CA ASN A 24 9.44 2.19 21.57
C ASN A 24 8.76 3.55 21.86
N GLY A 25 7.59 3.84 21.27
CA GLY A 25 6.87 5.11 21.45
C GLY A 25 7.23 6.23 20.47
N ASP A 26 8.05 5.94 19.46
CA ASP A 26 8.29 6.85 18.34
C ASP A 26 7.10 6.88 17.36
N SER A 27 7.17 7.73 16.33
CA SER A 27 6.11 7.82 15.33
C SER A 27 5.96 6.53 14.51
N GLN A 28 7.03 5.79 14.28
CA GLN A 28 7.00 4.58 13.48
C GLN A 28 6.20 3.47 14.17
N SER A 29 6.41 3.27 15.46
CA SER A 29 5.65 2.30 16.26
C SER A 29 4.14 2.59 16.28
N TYR A 30 3.74 3.86 16.43
CA TYR A 30 2.31 4.22 16.36
C TYR A 30 1.74 4.11 14.95
N ASN A 31 2.52 4.47 13.93
CA ASN A 31 2.08 4.35 12.54
C ASN A 31 1.87 2.87 12.18
N PHE A 32 2.82 2.01 12.54
CA PHE A 32 2.73 0.57 12.31
C PHE A 32 1.51 -0.03 13.00
N LEU A 33 1.29 0.31 14.27
CA LEU A 33 0.10 -0.11 15.02
C LEU A 33 -1.19 0.27 14.28
N ARG A 34 -1.29 1.48 13.73
CA ARG A 34 -2.50 1.94 12.99
C ARG A 34 -2.66 1.28 11.63
N THR A 35 -1.58 1.05 10.90
CA THR A 35 -1.65 0.50 9.54
C THR A 35 -1.76 -1.01 9.49
N GLN A 36 -1.30 -1.70 10.53
CA GLN A 36 -1.28 -3.17 10.57
C GLN A 36 -2.35 -3.78 11.48
N ALA A 37 -3.15 -2.97 12.18
CA ALA A 37 -4.21 -3.50 13.03
C ALA A 37 -5.25 -4.26 12.22
N VAL A 38 -5.57 -5.47 12.69
CA VAL A 38 -6.52 -6.40 12.08
C VAL A 38 -7.40 -7.06 13.13
N GLU A 39 -8.45 -7.73 12.68
CA GLU A 39 -9.25 -8.59 13.54
C GLU A 39 -8.43 -9.78 14.02
N LYS A 40 -8.76 -10.28 15.22
CA LYS A 40 -8.03 -11.38 15.87
C LYS A 40 -7.85 -12.60 14.96
N LEU A 41 -8.88 -12.96 14.19
CA LEU A 41 -8.85 -14.16 13.37
C LEU A 41 -7.76 -14.07 12.30
N PHE A 42 -7.60 -12.90 11.66
CA PHE A 42 -6.55 -12.66 10.67
C PHE A 42 -5.16 -12.85 11.26
N ALA A 43 -4.84 -12.15 12.36
CA ALA A 43 -3.52 -12.27 12.97
C ALA A 43 -3.22 -13.70 13.43
N LYS A 44 -4.22 -14.46 13.87
CA LYS A 44 -4.00 -15.85 14.27
C LYS A 44 -3.63 -16.76 13.11
N GLU A 45 -4.16 -16.52 11.93
CA GLU A 45 -4.02 -17.40 10.75
C GLU A 45 -2.89 -16.99 9.81
N ASP A 46 -2.37 -15.79 9.99
CA ASP A 46 -1.18 -15.30 9.30
C ASP A 46 0.10 -15.97 9.83
N ASN A 47 1.16 -15.89 9.05
CA ASN A 47 2.46 -16.47 9.39
C ASN A 47 3.35 -15.51 10.18
N ASP A 48 2.95 -14.25 10.31
CA ASP A 48 3.62 -13.22 11.11
C ASP A 48 2.61 -12.35 11.88
N GLY A 49 1.65 -12.99 12.55
CA GLY A 49 0.68 -12.28 13.36
C GLY A 49 1.26 -11.82 14.70
N LEU A 50 0.77 -10.70 15.22
CA LEU A 50 1.19 -10.18 16.53
C LEU A 50 0.00 -9.86 17.43
N GLU A 51 0.05 -10.27 18.70
CA GLU A 51 -0.89 -9.87 19.75
C GLU A 51 -0.17 -9.00 20.78
N LEU A 52 -0.65 -7.77 20.94
CA LEU A 52 -0.20 -6.83 21.96
C LEU A 52 -1.24 -6.74 23.08
N VAL A 53 -0.82 -6.98 24.32
CA VAL A 53 -1.68 -6.91 25.51
C VAL A 53 -1.32 -5.66 26.32
N PHE A 54 -2.30 -4.78 26.49
CA PHE A 54 -2.15 -3.55 27.24
C PHE A 54 -2.94 -3.59 28.54
N LYS A 55 -2.40 -2.97 29.58
CA LYS A 55 -3.08 -2.76 30.85
C LYS A 55 -2.97 -1.30 31.25
N ASP A 56 -4.12 -0.63 31.34
CA ASP A 56 -4.20 0.80 31.61
C ASP A 56 -3.37 1.62 30.60
N GLY A 57 -3.34 1.17 29.34
CA GLY A 57 -2.58 1.80 28.24
C GLY A 57 -1.12 1.33 28.12
N LEU A 58 -0.54 0.71 29.15
CA LEU A 58 0.85 0.24 29.11
C LEU A 58 0.94 -1.15 28.46
N LEU A 59 1.88 -1.35 27.53
CA LEU A 59 2.19 -2.66 26.97
C LEU A 59 2.78 -3.58 28.06
N ILE A 60 2.13 -4.71 28.33
CA ILE A 60 2.56 -5.65 29.37
C ILE A 60 2.91 -7.04 28.83
N GLU A 61 2.39 -7.42 27.66
CA GLU A 61 2.74 -8.67 27.01
C GLU A 61 2.71 -8.51 25.48
N LYS A 62 3.56 -9.27 24.79
CA LYS A 62 3.61 -9.39 23.35
C LYS A 62 3.65 -10.89 23.01
N HIS A 63 2.87 -11.31 22.02
CA HIS A 63 2.83 -12.71 21.58
C HIS A 63 2.86 -12.76 20.06
N GLN A 64 3.66 -13.66 19.50
CA GLN A 64 3.64 -13.96 18.08
C GLN A 64 2.56 -15.02 17.81
N TRP A 65 1.92 -14.89 16.66
CA TRP A 65 1.04 -15.90 16.11
C TRP A 65 1.62 -16.41 14.80
N MET A 66 1.71 -17.74 14.68
CA MET A 66 2.13 -18.39 13.44
C MET A 66 1.16 -19.56 13.19
N TYR A 67 0.31 -19.45 12.16
CA TYR A 67 -0.63 -20.52 11.77
C TYR A 67 -1.46 -21.09 12.93
N GLY A 68 -1.91 -20.22 13.82
CA GLY A 68 -2.76 -20.57 14.96
C GLY A 68 -2.00 -20.95 16.23
N GLU A 69 -0.68 -21.08 16.17
CA GLU A 69 0.19 -21.24 17.34
C GLU A 69 0.49 -19.87 17.96
N ARG A 70 0.61 -19.82 19.28
CA ARG A 70 0.74 -18.57 20.06
C ARG A 70 1.94 -18.65 20.98
N ASP A 71 2.98 -17.91 20.66
CA ASP A 71 4.21 -17.92 21.42
C ASP A 71 4.44 -16.58 22.13
N PRO A 72 4.78 -16.58 23.43
CA PRO A 72 5.13 -15.35 24.13
C PRO A 72 6.45 -14.79 23.59
N LEU A 73 6.50 -13.48 23.39
CA LEU A 73 7.72 -12.75 23.09
C LEU A 73 8.13 -11.92 24.30
N GLU A 74 9.43 -11.92 24.62
CA GLU A 74 9.96 -11.02 25.64
C GLU A 74 9.87 -9.57 25.15
N LEU A 75 9.43 -8.68 26.05
CA LEU A 75 9.45 -7.25 25.79
C LEU A 75 10.88 -6.72 25.96
N SER A 76 11.36 -5.96 24.98
CA SER A 76 12.59 -5.19 25.14
C SER A 76 12.44 -4.13 26.23
N ASP A 77 13.55 -3.57 26.72
CA ASP A 77 13.50 -2.50 27.72
C ASP A 77 12.78 -1.24 27.22
N GLU A 78 12.85 -0.97 25.91
CA GLU A 78 12.15 0.13 25.26
C GLU A 78 10.63 -0.13 25.23
N GLU A 79 10.21 -1.36 24.90
CA GLU A 79 8.81 -1.76 24.80
C GLU A 79 8.08 -1.77 26.15
N LYS A 80 8.79 -2.04 27.25
CA LYS A 80 8.23 -1.98 28.61
C LYS A 80 7.69 -0.60 29.00
N SER A 81 8.06 0.44 28.26
CA SER A 81 7.60 1.81 28.47
C SER A 81 6.50 2.25 27.49
N PHE A 82 6.14 1.41 26.52
CA PHE A 82 5.22 1.76 25.45
C PHE A 82 3.81 2.01 25.98
N GLN A 83 3.29 3.20 25.67
CA GLN A 83 1.95 3.63 26.06
C GLN A 83 1.06 3.77 24.84
N LEU A 84 -0.08 3.10 24.85
CA LEU A 84 -1.13 3.28 23.87
C LEU A 84 -1.75 4.68 24.06
N LYS A 85 -1.54 5.56 23.08
CA LYS A 85 -2.03 6.96 23.14
C LYS A 85 -3.52 7.09 22.81
N GLU A 86 -4.05 6.17 22.02
CA GLU A 86 -5.42 6.19 21.51
C GLU A 86 -5.90 4.78 21.18
N GLU A 87 -7.22 4.62 21.04
CA GLU A 87 -7.80 3.37 20.58
C GLU A 87 -7.46 3.13 19.12
N VAL A 88 -6.96 1.92 18.82
CA VAL A 88 -6.66 1.48 17.46
C VAL A 88 -7.70 0.47 17.03
N LEU A 89 -8.42 0.83 15.97
CA LEU A 89 -9.44 -0.03 15.37
C LEU A 89 -8.81 -0.93 14.30
N PRO A 90 -9.23 -2.21 14.21
CA PRO A 90 -8.89 -3.08 13.10
C PRO A 90 -9.25 -2.48 11.73
N ASN A 91 -8.38 -2.70 10.74
CA ASN A 91 -8.67 -2.37 9.35
C ASN A 91 -9.53 -3.48 8.72
N ASP A 92 -10.52 -3.08 7.92
CA ASP A 92 -11.22 -3.99 7.03
C ASP A 92 -10.29 -4.40 5.88
N ILE A 93 -10.17 -5.70 5.63
CA ILE A 93 -9.31 -6.25 4.58
C ILE A 93 -10.15 -6.62 3.37
N PHE A 94 -9.66 -6.29 2.17
CA PHE A 94 -10.26 -6.74 0.92
C PHE A 94 -9.22 -7.33 -0.03
N ALA A 95 -9.57 -8.44 -0.67
CA ALA A 95 -8.85 -8.95 -1.83
C ALA A 95 -9.23 -8.17 -3.09
N ILE A 96 -8.26 -7.91 -3.96
CA ILE A 96 -8.49 -7.40 -5.30
C ILE A 96 -8.69 -8.59 -6.25
N LYS A 97 -9.77 -8.57 -7.02
CA LYS A 97 -10.08 -9.61 -8.01
C LYS A 97 -10.15 -8.99 -9.41
N LEU A 98 -9.46 -9.61 -10.37
CA LEU A 98 -9.67 -9.29 -11.77
C LEU A 98 -11.07 -9.77 -12.19
N SER A 99 -11.78 -8.94 -12.94
CA SER A 99 -13.16 -9.20 -13.35
C SER A 99 -13.32 -9.16 -14.86
N GLN A 100 -14.07 -10.13 -15.38
CA GLN A 100 -14.53 -10.12 -16.77
C GLN A 100 -15.74 -9.18 -16.96
N SER A 101 -16.43 -8.84 -15.87
CA SER A 101 -17.55 -7.91 -15.90
C SER A 101 -17.07 -6.48 -15.77
N LYS A 102 -17.73 -5.56 -16.48
CA LYS A 102 -17.44 -4.13 -16.35
C LYS A 102 -17.63 -3.68 -14.90
N SER A 103 -16.65 -2.97 -14.37
CA SER A 103 -16.72 -2.28 -13.08
C SER A 103 -16.16 -0.86 -13.21
N GLU A 104 -16.39 -0.06 -12.18
CA GLU A 104 -15.96 1.36 -12.16
C GLU A 104 -14.44 1.51 -11.93
N SER A 105 -13.82 0.49 -11.33
CA SER A 105 -12.36 0.42 -11.13
C SER A 105 -11.73 -0.52 -12.14
N PHE A 106 -10.58 -0.17 -12.68
CA PHE A 106 -9.86 -0.98 -13.65
C PHE A 106 -8.37 -0.67 -13.63
N LEU A 107 -7.57 -1.60 -14.14
CA LEU A 107 -6.17 -1.39 -14.47
C LEU A 107 -6.00 -1.37 -16.00
N GLY A 108 -4.93 -0.71 -16.45
CA GLY A 108 -4.64 -0.50 -17.86
C GLY A 108 -5.69 0.34 -18.60
N GLY A 109 -5.76 0.13 -19.91
CA GLY A 109 -6.50 0.98 -20.84
C GLY A 109 -5.78 2.29 -21.11
N THR A 110 -6.45 3.18 -21.84
CA THR A 110 -5.95 4.53 -22.12
C THR A 110 -6.45 5.53 -21.08
N GLU A 111 -5.73 6.64 -20.95
CA GLU A 111 -6.12 7.79 -20.12
C GLU A 111 -7.56 8.24 -20.42
N GLU A 112 -8.24 8.75 -19.40
CA GLU A 112 -9.51 9.46 -19.61
C GLU A 112 -9.24 10.76 -20.38
N LYS A 113 -10.19 11.19 -21.23
CA LYS A 113 -10.00 12.31 -22.18
C LYS A 113 -9.48 13.62 -21.55
N GLU A 114 -9.76 13.84 -20.28
CA GLU A 114 -9.36 15.06 -19.54
C GLU A 114 -8.17 14.84 -18.59
N PHE A 115 -7.68 13.61 -18.45
CA PHE A 115 -6.57 13.27 -17.57
C PHE A 115 -5.23 13.52 -18.27
N ASN A 116 -4.37 14.31 -17.66
CA ASN A 116 -3.05 14.64 -18.18
C ASN A 116 -1.96 14.04 -17.29
N LEU A 117 -1.10 13.23 -17.90
CA LEU A 117 0.06 12.67 -17.22
C LEU A 117 1.10 13.76 -16.90
N PRO A 118 1.81 13.68 -15.76
CA PRO A 118 3.01 14.46 -15.51
C PRO A 118 4.06 14.20 -16.62
N LYS A 119 4.76 15.23 -17.06
CA LYS A 119 5.75 15.13 -18.15
C LYS A 119 7.04 15.84 -17.81
N PHE A 120 8.15 15.14 -18.01
CA PHE A 120 9.50 15.65 -17.75
C PHE A 120 10.44 15.22 -18.88
N SER A 121 11.11 16.18 -19.52
CA SER A 121 11.95 15.91 -20.70
C SER A 121 13.20 15.07 -20.43
N LYS A 122 13.64 14.98 -19.17
CA LYS A 122 14.87 14.27 -18.76
C LYS A 122 14.61 13.01 -17.93
N LYS A 123 13.36 12.61 -17.80
CA LYS A 123 12.95 11.44 -17.01
C LYS A 123 12.11 10.49 -17.87
N PRO A 124 12.06 9.19 -17.51
CA PRO A 124 11.10 8.27 -18.08
C PRO A 124 9.68 8.83 -18.00
N SER A 125 8.90 8.57 -19.04
CA SER A 125 7.51 8.96 -19.11
C SER A 125 6.69 8.31 -17.99
N PHE A 126 5.75 9.08 -17.46
CA PHE A 126 4.69 8.53 -16.61
C PHE A 126 3.81 7.60 -17.46
N GLN A 127 3.49 6.44 -16.91
CA GLN A 127 2.55 5.49 -17.49
C GLN A 127 1.19 5.64 -16.80
N TYR A 128 0.11 5.44 -17.55
CA TYR A 128 -1.22 5.33 -16.97
C TYR A 128 -1.48 3.88 -16.54
N LEU A 129 -1.81 3.69 -15.27
CA LEU A 129 -2.01 2.35 -14.71
C LEU A 129 -3.49 1.96 -14.59
N GLY A 130 -4.42 2.90 -14.71
CA GLY A 130 -5.86 2.65 -14.57
C GLY A 130 -6.55 3.61 -13.61
N LYS A 131 -7.70 3.20 -13.07
CA LYS A 131 -8.55 4.03 -12.21
C LYS A 131 -9.13 3.22 -11.03
N LEU A 132 -9.07 3.80 -9.84
CA LEU A 132 -9.74 3.33 -8.63
C LEU A 132 -10.95 4.22 -8.35
N SER A 133 -12.15 3.68 -8.47
CA SER A 133 -13.38 4.42 -8.22
C SER A 133 -13.84 4.32 -6.77
N ASN A 134 -14.29 5.43 -6.20
CA ASN A 134 -14.90 5.45 -4.87
C ASN A 134 -16.28 4.77 -4.80
N LYS A 135 -16.80 4.30 -5.94
CA LYS A 135 -17.99 3.43 -5.99
C LYS A 135 -17.65 1.96 -5.73
N THR A 136 -16.39 1.56 -5.91
CA THR A 136 -15.93 0.20 -5.61
C THR A 136 -15.81 0.02 -4.10
N HIS A 137 -16.28 -1.12 -3.57
CA HIS A 137 -16.49 -1.31 -2.13
C HIS A 137 -15.24 -1.01 -1.28
N GLY A 138 -14.09 -1.61 -1.59
CA GLY A 138 -12.84 -1.37 -0.87
C GLY A 138 -12.29 0.06 -0.98
N PHE A 139 -12.76 0.84 -1.95
CA PHE A 139 -12.30 2.20 -2.24
C PHE A 139 -13.32 3.29 -1.86
N LYS A 140 -14.42 2.93 -1.17
CA LYS A 140 -15.49 3.88 -0.80
C LYS A 140 -15.04 5.11 -0.01
N TRP A 141 -13.93 4.99 0.70
CA TRP A 141 -13.39 6.09 1.50
C TRP A 141 -12.62 7.11 0.67
N LEU A 142 -12.26 6.80 -0.59
CA LEU A 142 -11.56 7.74 -1.46
C LEU A 142 -12.41 8.99 -1.70
N PRO A 143 -11.82 10.20 -1.58
CA PRO A 143 -12.55 11.44 -1.77
C PRO A 143 -13.01 11.69 -3.22
N PHE A 144 -12.45 10.97 -4.20
CA PHE A 144 -12.77 11.04 -5.62
C PHE A 144 -12.29 9.76 -6.34
N ASP A 145 -12.74 9.55 -7.59
CA ASP A 145 -12.18 8.52 -8.45
C ASP A 145 -10.71 8.85 -8.79
N LEU A 146 -9.79 7.99 -8.37
CA LEU A 146 -8.36 8.19 -8.51
C LEU A 146 -7.83 7.52 -9.79
N ASN A 147 -7.44 8.31 -10.77
CA ASN A 147 -6.61 7.85 -11.88
C ASN A 147 -5.19 7.59 -11.37
N LEU A 148 -4.61 6.45 -11.74
CA LEU A 148 -3.30 5.99 -11.29
C LEU A 148 -2.25 6.28 -12.36
N THR A 149 -1.15 6.91 -11.96
CA THR A 149 0.00 7.13 -12.84
C THR A 149 1.31 7.18 -12.06
N ILE A 150 2.35 6.56 -12.61
CA ILE A 150 3.72 6.57 -12.09
C ILE A 150 4.72 6.45 -13.25
N PRO A 151 5.97 6.90 -13.11
CA PRO A 151 7.05 6.60 -14.04
C PRO A 151 7.51 5.16 -13.79
N LEU A 152 6.74 4.18 -14.28
CA LEU A 152 6.90 2.76 -13.96
C LEU A 152 8.32 2.22 -14.20
N TYR A 153 9.02 2.78 -15.18
CA TYR A 153 10.38 2.41 -15.59
C TYR A 153 11.44 3.45 -15.12
N GLY A 154 11.11 4.27 -14.13
CA GLY A 154 12.04 5.19 -13.50
C GLY A 154 12.30 4.84 -12.04
N TYR A 155 13.42 5.34 -11.49
CA TYR A 155 13.76 5.15 -10.09
C TYR A 155 13.03 6.14 -9.19
N PHE A 156 12.43 5.64 -8.11
CA PHE A 156 12.01 6.44 -6.96
C PHE A 156 11.86 5.55 -5.72
N ASP A 157 12.32 6.02 -4.56
CA ASP A 157 12.02 5.37 -3.29
C ASP A 157 10.56 5.63 -2.88
N GLN A 158 10.15 6.90 -2.94
CA GLN A 158 8.77 7.35 -2.71
C GLN A 158 8.43 8.44 -3.71
N LEU A 159 7.33 8.27 -4.45
CA LEU A 159 6.82 9.28 -5.37
C LEU A 159 5.55 9.92 -4.82
N PHE A 160 5.60 11.22 -4.57
CA PHE A 160 4.45 12.00 -4.12
C PHE A 160 3.83 12.79 -5.27
N LEU A 161 2.56 12.52 -5.56
CA LEU A 161 1.75 13.25 -6.54
C LEU A 161 0.63 14.03 -5.85
N ASP A 162 0.50 15.31 -6.20
CA ASP A 162 -0.56 16.19 -5.76
C ASP A 162 -1.76 16.10 -6.71
N TYR A 163 -2.86 15.50 -6.24
CA TYR A 163 -4.15 15.42 -6.96
C TYR A 163 -5.14 16.50 -6.50
N SER A 164 -4.66 17.67 -6.04
CA SER A 164 -5.52 18.84 -5.79
C SER A 164 -6.41 19.15 -6.99
N ASP A 165 -5.84 19.03 -8.19
CA ASP A 165 -6.56 18.83 -9.46
C ASP A 165 -6.48 17.35 -9.85
N LYS A 166 -7.59 16.63 -9.72
CA LYS A 166 -7.66 15.17 -9.96
C LYS A 166 -7.31 14.76 -11.39
N ASN A 167 -7.40 15.69 -12.34
CA ASN A 167 -7.15 15.44 -13.75
C ASN A 167 -5.73 15.86 -14.18
N ASN A 168 -4.98 16.53 -13.31
CA ASN A 168 -3.65 17.07 -13.60
C ASN A 168 -2.71 16.85 -12.41
N PRO A 169 -2.40 15.59 -12.03
CA PRO A 169 -1.49 15.32 -10.92
C PRO A 169 -0.12 15.95 -11.15
N ARG A 170 0.54 16.38 -10.08
CA ARG A 170 1.87 17.02 -10.15
C ARG A 170 2.83 16.40 -9.13
N VAL A 171 4.09 16.23 -9.51
CA VAL A 171 5.12 15.80 -8.56
C VAL A 171 5.32 16.87 -7.50
N VAL A 172 5.21 16.50 -6.21
CA VAL A 172 5.30 17.46 -5.09
C VAL A 172 6.71 18.03 -4.95
N ASN A 173 7.73 17.16 -4.95
CA ASN A 173 9.14 17.54 -4.87
C ASN A 173 9.81 17.39 -6.23
N GLU A 174 9.38 18.17 -7.22
CA GLU A 174 9.84 18.05 -8.61
C GLU A 174 11.37 18.11 -8.73
N SER A 175 12.04 19.01 -8.00
CA SER A 175 13.51 19.13 -8.05
C SER A 175 14.23 17.89 -7.53
N GLU A 176 13.71 17.25 -6.48
CA GLU A 176 14.27 16.01 -5.94
C GLU A 176 14.09 14.86 -6.93
N TYR A 177 12.88 14.72 -7.48
CA TYR A 177 12.58 13.74 -8.51
C TYR A 177 13.46 13.93 -9.76
N LEU A 178 13.65 15.16 -10.24
CA LEU A 178 14.50 15.45 -11.40
C LEU A 178 15.99 15.15 -11.15
N ASN A 179 16.42 15.19 -9.89
CA ASN A 179 17.79 14.89 -9.48
C ASN A 179 18.01 13.43 -9.05
N SER A 180 16.96 12.61 -8.99
CA SER A 180 17.11 11.17 -8.72
C SER A 180 17.82 10.46 -9.87
N ASP A 181 18.25 9.22 -9.64
CA ASP A 181 18.80 8.37 -10.69
C ASP A 181 17.77 8.06 -11.79
N ASN A 182 18.27 7.61 -12.94
CA ASN A 182 17.47 7.13 -14.06
C ASN A 182 17.84 5.66 -14.30
N ASP A 183 16.91 4.76 -14.01
CA ASP A 183 17.21 3.32 -14.05
C ASP A 183 17.22 2.75 -15.46
N ASP A 184 16.23 3.11 -16.28
CA ASP A 184 16.00 2.39 -17.51
C ASP A 184 16.54 3.13 -18.73
N LYS A 185 17.66 2.64 -19.25
CA LYS A 185 18.29 3.13 -20.48
C LYS A 185 17.44 2.89 -21.74
N TYR A 186 16.43 2.02 -21.67
CA TYR A 186 15.54 1.68 -22.77
C TYR A 186 14.32 2.60 -22.82
N VAL A 187 14.06 3.36 -21.76
CA VAL A 187 12.88 4.23 -21.64
C VAL A 187 13.30 5.69 -21.60
N ASN A 188 12.57 6.54 -22.33
CA ASN A 188 12.78 7.98 -22.34
C ASN A 188 11.47 8.74 -22.12
N SER A 189 11.51 10.06 -22.15
CA SER A 189 10.35 10.92 -21.87
C SER A 189 9.17 10.78 -22.84
N SER A 190 9.35 10.13 -24.00
CA SER A 190 8.29 9.87 -24.98
C SER A 190 7.84 8.41 -25.03
N SER A 191 8.53 7.50 -24.34
CA SER A 191 8.17 6.09 -24.33
C SER A 191 6.75 5.86 -23.84
N GLN A 192 6.04 4.88 -24.38
CA GLN A 192 4.67 4.58 -23.99
C GLN A 192 4.43 3.08 -23.96
N VAL A 193 3.87 2.62 -22.85
CA VAL A 193 3.35 1.27 -22.69
C VAL A 193 1.87 1.38 -22.32
N ILE A 194 1.02 0.85 -23.19
CA ILE A 194 -0.42 0.77 -22.99
C ILE A 194 -0.73 -0.66 -22.55
N PHE A 195 -1.38 -0.78 -21.40
CA PHE A 195 -1.84 -2.08 -20.89
C PHE A 195 -3.28 -2.36 -21.34
N GLU A 196 -3.63 -3.64 -21.46
CA GLU A 196 -5.02 -4.04 -21.67
C GLU A 196 -5.90 -3.54 -20.53
N LYS A 197 -7.13 -3.11 -20.86
CA LYS A 197 -8.07 -2.67 -19.84
C LYS A 197 -8.66 -3.86 -19.11
N THR A 198 -8.26 -4.07 -17.86
CA THR A 198 -8.74 -5.15 -17.00
C THR A 198 -9.56 -4.58 -15.84
N TYR A 199 -10.85 -4.93 -15.77
CA TYR A 199 -11.71 -4.48 -14.68
C TYR A 199 -11.34 -5.16 -13.36
N ILE A 200 -11.51 -4.43 -12.25
CA ILE A 200 -11.25 -4.98 -10.91
C ILE A 200 -12.47 -4.83 -10.01
N SER A 201 -12.65 -5.81 -9.12
CA SER A 201 -13.58 -5.77 -8.00
C SER A 201 -12.86 -6.03 -6.69
N THR A 202 -13.54 -5.75 -5.58
CA THR A 202 -13.00 -5.94 -4.23
C THR A 202 -13.92 -6.86 -3.44
N GLU A 203 -13.34 -7.84 -2.78
CA GLU A 203 -14.06 -8.79 -1.94
C GLU A 203 -13.60 -8.62 -0.49
N LYS A 204 -14.54 -8.36 0.44
CA LYS A 204 -14.20 -8.22 1.86
C LYS A 204 -13.83 -9.59 2.42
N LEU A 205 -12.69 -9.67 3.06
CA LEU A 205 -12.20 -10.87 3.71
C LEU A 205 -12.62 -10.87 5.18
N ASN A 206 -12.98 -12.03 5.71
CA ASN A 206 -13.29 -12.20 7.14
C ASN A 206 -12.27 -13.09 7.87
N GLU A 207 -11.37 -13.73 7.13
CA GLU A 207 -10.34 -14.65 7.61
C GLU A 207 -9.15 -14.62 6.62
N HIS A 208 -7.98 -15.09 7.06
CA HIS A 208 -6.79 -15.07 6.23
C HIS A 208 -6.82 -16.20 5.19
N ARG A 209 -6.57 -15.85 3.93
CA ARG A 209 -6.53 -16.79 2.81
C ARG A 209 -5.40 -16.38 1.87
N GLU A 210 -4.23 -16.99 2.02
CA GLU A 210 -3.00 -16.63 1.27
C GLU A 210 -3.23 -16.52 -0.25
N LEU A 211 -4.00 -17.44 -0.84
CA LEU A 211 -4.32 -17.47 -2.28
C LEU A 211 -5.16 -16.29 -2.77
N GLU A 212 -5.81 -15.55 -1.87
CA GLU A 212 -6.71 -14.47 -2.27
C GLU A 212 -5.99 -13.15 -2.54
N TRP A 213 -4.68 -13.09 -2.30
CA TRP A 213 -3.86 -11.87 -2.38
C TRP A 213 -3.05 -11.73 -3.68
N GLU A 214 -3.12 -12.72 -4.59
CA GLU A 214 -2.30 -12.79 -5.81
C GLU A 214 -2.34 -11.52 -6.67
N ASN A 215 -3.47 -10.82 -6.74
CA ASN A 215 -3.57 -9.57 -7.51
C ASN A 215 -3.31 -8.31 -6.67
N GLY A 216 -3.39 -8.41 -5.34
CA GLY A 216 -3.32 -7.26 -4.45
C GLY A 216 -4.34 -7.26 -3.31
N ILE A 217 -4.15 -6.34 -2.37
CA ILE A 217 -4.89 -6.24 -1.12
C ILE A 217 -5.20 -4.78 -0.77
N ILE A 218 -6.29 -4.58 -0.01
CA ILE A 218 -6.72 -3.32 0.60
C ILE A 218 -6.84 -3.56 2.11
N GLY A 219 -6.57 -2.52 2.90
CA GLY A 219 -6.76 -2.54 4.36
C GLY A 219 -5.43 -2.48 5.11
N ILE A 220 -4.51 -3.38 4.76
CA ILE A 220 -3.15 -3.44 5.33
C ILE A 220 -2.10 -3.62 4.23
N PRO A 221 -0.94 -2.94 4.29
CA PRO A 221 0.17 -3.21 3.40
C PRO A 221 0.95 -4.45 3.87
N LYS A 222 1.20 -5.40 2.97
CA LYS A 222 2.12 -6.51 3.20
C LYS A 222 3.51 -6.14 2.71
N TRP A 223 4.33 -5.65 3.62
CA TRP A 223 5.67 -5.17 3.29
C TRP A 223 6.58 -6.34 2.88
N ILE A 224 7.46 -6.10 1.90
CA ILE A 224 8.50 -7.04 1.49
C ILE A 224 9.80 -6.72 2.23
N GLN A 225 10.06 -5.42 2.40
CA GLN A 225 11.19 -4.88 3.15
C GLN A 225 10.67 -4.21 4.43
N TYR A 226 11.53 -3.46 5.14
CA TYR A 226 11.11 -2.76 6.34
C TYR A 226 9.92 -1.79 6.07
N PRO A 227 8.92 -1.70 6.97
CA PRO A 227 7.74 -0.86 6.76
C PRO A 227 8.05 0.62 6.49
N ALA A 228 7.74 1.09 5.28
CA ALA A 228 7.98 2.46 4.83
C ALA A 228 6.70 3.31 4.86
N ILE A 229 6.03 3.38 6.01
CA ILE A 229 4.72 4.06 6.15
C ILE A 229 4.86 5.57 5.90
N PRO A 230 4.30 6.12 4.80
CA PRO A 230 4.60 7.48 4.40
C PRO A 230 3.82 8.51 5.22
N THR A 231 4.43 9.68 5.38
CA THR A 231 3.77 10.89 5.90
C THR A 231 3.56 11.88 4.76
N CYS A 232 2.48 12.66 4.84
CA CYS A 232 2.15 13.67 3.86
C CYS A 232 3.21 14.79 3.90
N PRO A 233 3.91 15.09 2.79
CA PRO A 233 4.97 16.10 2.80
C PRO A 233 4.46 17.52 3.07
N LYS A 234 3.15 17.77 2.90
CA LYS A 234 2.53 19.08 3.22
C LYS A 234 2.15 19.24 4.70
N THR A 235 1.75 18.16 5.37
CA THR A 235 1.16 18.25 6.72
C THR A 235 1.90 17.48 7.80
N GLY A 236 2.81 16.57 7.42
CA GLY A 236 3.46 15.64 8.34
C GLY A 236 2.55 14.54 8.88
N GLU A 237 1.27 14.53 8.50
CA GLU A 237 0.30 13.51 8.93
C GLU A 237 0.56 12.18 8.22
N MET A 238 0.37 11.07 8.94
CA MET A 238 0.40 9.72 8.35
C MET A 238 -0.60 9.62 7.20
N MET A 239 -0.17 9.05 6.07
CA MET A 239 -1.04 8.81 4.93
C MET A 239 -1.81 7.50 5.11
N LYS A 240 -3.03 7.43 4.57
CA LYS A 240 -3.87 6.24 4.61
C LYS A 240 -3.53 5.29 3.47
N PHE A 241 -3.39 4.02 3.77
CA PHE A 241 -3.17 2.98 2.76
C PHE A 241 -4.41 2.82 1.86
N ILE A 242 -4.21 2.88 0.54
CA ILE A 242 -5.25 2.66 -0.46
C ILE A 242 -5.28 1.19 -0.85
N CYS A 243 -4.18 0.70 -1.39
CA CYS A 243 -4.03 -0.68 -1.81
C CYS A 243 -2.58 -1.01 -2.12
N GLN A 244 -2.32 -2.30 -2.25
CA GLN A 244 -1.12 -2.88 -2.82
C GLN A 244 -1.52 -3.70 -4.04
N PHE A 245 -0.78 -3.56 -5.13
CA PHE A 245 -0.84 -4.47 -6.28
C PHE A 245 0.39 -5.36 -6.29
N SER A 246 0.17 -6.65 -6.46
CA SER A 246 1.22 -7.67 -6.46
C SER A 246 1.88 -7.75 -7.84
N TYR A 247 3.17 -8.09 -7.88
CA TYR A 247 3.90 -8.43 -9.11
C TYR A 247 3.25 -9.57 -9.93
N GLN A 248 2.44 -10.41 -9.28
CA GLN A 248 1.73 -11.52 -9.92
C GLN A 248 0.50 -11.06 -10.70
N ILE A 249 0.07 -9.80 -10.54
CA ILE A 249 -1.11 -9.29 -11.23
C ILE A 249 -0.98 -9.47 -12.76
N ASN A 250 -2.05 -9.97 -13.37
CA ASN A 250 -2.04 -10.32 -14.78
C ASN A 250 -2.81 -9.28 -15.61
N VAL A 251 -2.15 -8.15 -15.90
CA VAL A 251 -2.65 -7.10 -16.81
C VAL A 251 -1.69 -7.02 -18.01
N PRO A 252 -2.01 -7.66 -19.15
CA PRO A 252 -1.10 -7.74 -20.29
C PRO A 252 -0.79 -6.37 -20.90
N VAL A 253 0.37 -6.27 -21.57
CA VAL A 253 0.66 -5.14 -22.45
C VAL A 253 -0.16 -5.29 -23.74
N PHE A 254 -0.86 -4.21 -24.10
CA PHE A 254 -1.63 -4.11 -25.34
C PHE A 254 -0.77 -3.54 -26.49
N GLU A 255 -0.03 -2.46 -26.20
CA GLU A 255 0.79 -1.75 -27.17
C GLU A 255 2.01 -1.14 -26.47
N SER A 256 3.16 -1.14 -27.13
CA SER A 256 4.38 -0.54 -26.61
C SER A 256 5.26 -0.04 -27.75
N ASP A 257 5.88 1.11 -27.56
CA ASP A 257 6.90 1.65 -28.48
C ASP A 257 8.34 1.28 -28.06
N LEU A 258 8.48 0.51 -26.98
CA LEU A 258 9.77 0.09 -26.46
C LEU A 258 10.37 -1.02 -27.33
N ASP A 259 11.62 -0.81 -27.77
CA ASP A 259 12.37 -1.79 -28.55
C ASP A 259 13.13 -2.75 -27.64
N PHE A 260 12.50 -3.88 -27.33
CA PHE A 260 13.08 -4.93 -26.48
C PHE A 260 13.96 -5.94 -27.25
N ASN A 261 14.40 -5.64 -28.48
CA ASN A 261 15.16 -6.58 -29.32
C ASN A 261 16.61 -6.87 -28.87
N SER A 262 16.98 -6.63 -27.60
CA SER A 262 18.24 -7.12 -27.05
C SER A 262 18.06 -8.53 -26.44
N ASP A 263 18.98 -9.45 -26.74
CA ASP A 263 19.07 -10.85 -26.25
C ASP A 263 19.19 -11.01 -24.71
N SER A 264 18.73 -10.05 -23.91
CA SER A 264 18.71 -10.14 -22.44
C SER A 264 17.41 -10.75 -21.91
N ILE A 265 17.53 -11.30 -20.70
CA ILE A 265 16.52 -12.04 -19.92
C ILE A 265 15.22 -11.23 -19.62
N ASP A 266 15.13 -9.97 -20.04
CA ASP A 266 14.16 -8.99 -19.53
C ASP A 266 12.83 -8.88 -20.29
N LYS A 267 12.62 -9.59 -21.40
CA LYS A 267 11.41 -9.39 -22.22
C LYS A 267 10.11 -9.68 -21.46
N SER A 268 10.11 -10.69 -20.58
CA SER A 268 8.92 -11.07 -19.79
C SER A 268 8.46 -9.98 -18.81
N TYR A 269 9.36 -9.07 -18.37
CA TYR A 269 8.98 -7.94 -17.51
C TYR A 269 8.10 -6.92 -18.22
N TYR A 270 8.07 -6.95 -19.56
CA TYR A 270 7.31 -6.02 -20.38
C TYR A 270 6.14 -6.68 -21.12
N GLU A 271 5.81 -7.93 -20.79
CA GLU A 271 4.62 -8.62 -21.35
C GLU A 271 3.34 -8.30 -20.58
N LYS A 272 3.48 -7.83 -19.34
CA LYS A 272 2.39 -7.45 -18.44
C LYS A 272 2.81 -6.29 -17.55
N MET A 273 1.85 -5.70 -16.85
CA MET A 273 2.11 -4.71 -15.81
C MET A 273 2.98 -5.34 -14.72
N ASN A 274 4.17 -4.79 -14.55
CA ASN A 274 5.19 -5.24 -13.60
C ASN A 274 5.80 -4.01 -12.92
N PHE A 275 6.02 -4.06 -11.61
CA PHE A 275 6.45 -2.91 -10.82
C PHE A 275 7.93 -3.06 -10.42
N GLY A 276 8.85 -2.75 -11.35
CA GLY A 276 10.29 -2.75 -11.06
C GLY A 276 10.86 -4.14 -10.81
N SER A 277 10.89 -4.99 -11.86
CA SER A 277 11.49 -6.32 -11.84
C SER A 277 10.92 -7.26 -10.77
N ASP A 278 9.61 -7.47 -10.81
CA ASP A 278 8.83 -8.30 -9.87
C ASP A 278 8.60 -7.68 -8.47
N GLY A 279 8.54 -6.35 -8.39
CA GLY A 279 8.10 -5.67 -7.18
C GLY A 279 6.58 -5.53 -7.02
N ASP A 280 6.18 -5.14 -5.81
CA ASP A 280 4.82 -4.79 -5.44
C ASP A 280 4.66 -3.27 -5.37
N LEU A 281 3.54 -2.77 -5.89
CA LEU A 281 3.19 -1.35 -5.85
C LEU A 281 2.28 -1.05 -4.67
N PHE A 282 2.74 -0.22 -3.75
CA PHE A 282 1.98 0.27 -2.60
C PHE A 282 1.50 1.70 -2.85
N ILE A 283 0.24 1.98 -2.52
CA ILE A 283 -0.38 3.29 -2.76
C ILE A 283 -0.99 3.81 -1.46
N PHE A 284 -0.65 5.05 -1.11
CA PHE A 284 -1.17 5.75 0.07
C PHE A 284 -1.73 7.12 -0.32
N MET A 285 -2.67 7.66 0.46
CA MET A 285 -3.21 9.01 0.25
C MET A 285 -3.42 9.75 1.57
N ASN A 286 -3.09 11.05 1.59
CA ASN A 286 -3.68 11.97 2.55
C ASN A 286 -4.97 12.54 1.93
N PRO A 287 -6.16 12.20 2.45
CA PRO A 287 -7.44 12.57 1.81
C PRO A 287 -7.74 14.07 1.87
N ASN A 288 -7.16 14.79 2.83
CA ASN A 288 -7.37 16.23 3.01
C ASN A 288 -6.56 17.04 1.99
N THR A 289 -5.28 16.70 1.82
CA THR A 289 -4.39 17.38 0.86
C THR A 289 -4.46 16.79 -0.54
N LYS A 290 -5.07 15.61 -0.69
CA LYS A 290 -5.13 14.82 -1.93
C LYS A 290 -3.75 14.46 -2.49
N ILE A 291 -2.73 14.41 -1.62
CA ILE A 291 -1.43 13.88 -1.99
C ILE A 291 -1.52 12.35 -1.98
N VAL A 292 -1.01 11.72 -3.03
CA VAL A 292 -0.85 10.28 -3.17
C VAL A 292 0.63 9.94 -3.16
N CYS A 293 1.00 8.91 -2.41
CA CYS A 293 2.35 8.37 -2.37
C CYS A 293 2.35 6.98 -3.02
N TYR A 294 3.32 6.74 -3.89
CA TYR A 294 3.61 5.45 -4.49
C TYR A 294 4.96 4.96 -3.99
N ILE A 295 5.02 3.68 -3.65
CA ILE A 295 6.23 2.97 -3.21
C ILE A 295 6.28 1.66 -3.98
N ILE A 296 7.45 1.30 -4.49
CA ILE A 296 7.71 -0.02 -5.05
C ILE A 296 8.68 -0.73 -4.13
N GLN A 297 8.35 -1.96 -3.69
CA GLN A 297 9.31 -2.82 -3.00
C GLN A 297 9.47 -4.12 -3.78
N HIS A 298 10.69 -4.63 -3.81
CA HIS A 298 11.05 -5.92 -4.38
C HIS A 298 11.89 -6.70 -3.35
N THR A 299 11.95 -8.02 -3.52
CA THR A 299 12.72 -8.94 -2.67
C THR A 299 14.22 -8.80 -2.87
#